data_AF-A0A524K6J3-F1
#
_entry.id   AF-A0A524K6J3-F1
#
_cell.length_a   1.000
_cell.length_b   1.000
_cell.length_c   1.000
_cell.angle_alpha   90.00
_cell.angle_beta   90.00
_cell.angle_gamma   90.00
#
_symmetry.space_group_name_H-M   'P 1'
#
loop_
_entity.id
_entity.type
_entity.pdbx_description
1 polymer ?
#
loop_
_entity_poly.entity_id
_entity_poly.type
_entity_poly.pdbx_seq_one_letter_code
_entity_poly.pdbx_strand_id
1 'polypeptide(L)'
;MSMESLKELYKVGPGPSSSHTVAPWRAAVLFKERFPDAVSYDAELYGSLSLTGRGHFTDKIIIDTFKPKQCKVSFKLHWEYDFDNGIRYRAYNLKSEVIVEWNVFSLGGGSIKVVEENFDFQRKI
;
A
#
# COMPACT_ATOMS: atom_id res chain seq x y z
N MET A 1 -4.83 24.48 -18.50
CA MET A 1 -4.17 23.86 -17.32
C MET A 1 -5.06 24.15 -16.12
N SER A 2 -5.86 23.18 -15.66
CA SER A 2 -6.86 23.41 -14.61
C SER A 2 -6.20 23.49 -13.23
N MET A 3 -6.75 24.38 -12.40
CA MET A 3 -6.40 24.72 -11.02
C MET A 3 -6.47 23.57 -10.00
N GLU A 4 -6.60 22.32 -10.45
CA GLU A 4 -6.78 21.12 -9.63
C GLU A 4 -5.44 20.47 -9.25
N SER A 5 -4.40 20.65 -10.06
CA SER A 5 -3.09 20.01 -9.81
C SER A 5 -2.32 20.63 -8.64
N LEU A 6 -2.65 21.86 -8.22
CA LEU A 6 -1.95 22.57 -7.15
C LEU A 6 -2.49 22.24 -5.74
N LYS A 7 -3.74 21.76 -5.64
CA LYS A 7 -4.40 21.48 -4.34
C LYS A 7 -4.16 20.06 -3.80
N GLU A 8 -3.62 19.14 -4.60
CA GLU A 8 -3.20 17.80 -4.13
C GLU A 8 -2.02 17.88 -3.14
N LEU A 9 -1.30 19.02 -3.10
CA LEU A 9 -0.14 19.25 -2.21
C LEU A 9 -0.49 19.54 -0.74
N TYR A 10 -1.75 19.79 -0.39
CA TYR A 10 -2.13 20.18 0.99
C TYR A 10 -3.34 19.39 1.52
N LYS A 11 -3.19 18.08 1.66
CA LYS A 11 -4.00 17.28 2.60
C LYS A 11 -3.07 16.63 3.60
N VAL A 12 -3.24 16.98 4.88
CA VAL A 12 -2.45 16.49 6.02
C VAL A 12 -2.67 14.98 6.17
N GLY A 13 -1.85 14.20 5.49
CA GLY A 13 -1.56 12.80 5.78
C GLY A 13 -0.06 12.67 6.10
N PRO A 14 0.42 11.50 6.56
CA PRO A 14 1.79 11.36 7.07
C PRO A 14 2.91 11.45 6.00
N GLY A 15 2.62 11.92 4.80
CA GLY A 15 3.61 12.04 3.74
C GLY A 15 3.14 12.89 2.55
N PRO A 16 4.07 13.23 1.63
CA PRO A 16 3.89 14.28 0.64
C PRO A 16 2.86 13.96 -0.45
N SER A 17 2.45 12.69 -0.59
CA SER A 17 1.52 12.24 -1.63
C SER A 17 0.53 11.21 -1.08
N SER A 18 -0.77 11.50 -1.20
CA SER A 18 -1.83 10.60 -0.71
C SER A 18 -1.78 9.21 -1.38
N SER A 19 -1.39 9.11 -2.65
CA SER A 19 -1.28 7.82 -3.34
C SER A 19 -0.09 6.99 -2.88
N HIS A 20 1.00 7.64 -2.45
CA HIS A 20 2.25 7.00 -2.03
C HIS A 20 2.38 6.86 -0.51
N THR A 21 1.50 7.51 0.25
CA THR A 21 1.54 7.51 1.71
C THR A 21 0.24 6.94 2.27
N VAL A 22 -0.89 7.59 1.99
CA VAL A 22 -2.17 7.27 2.64
C VAL A 22 -2.75 5.94 2.16
N ALA A 23 -2.73 5.69 0.84
CA ALA A 23 -3.23 4.43 0.29
C ALA A 23 -2.41 3.20 0.77
N PRO A 24 -1.06 3.19 0.68
CA PRO A 24 -0.24 2.11 1.22
C PRO A 24 -0.44 1.90 2.72
N TRP A 25 -0.44 2.98 3.50
CA TRP A 25 -0.68 2.91 4.94
C TRP A 25 -2.04 2.28 5.27
N ARG A 26 -3.11 2.78 4.65
CA ARG A 26 -4.47 2.29 4.86
C ARG A 26 -4.59 0.81 4.51
N ALA A 27 -4.05 0.41 3.37
CA ALA A 27 -4.05 -0.98 2.95
C ALA A 27 -3.28 -1.88 3.94
N ALA A 28 -2.11 -1.44 4.41
CA ALA A 28 -1.31 -2.17 5.40
C ALA A 28 -2.02 -2.32 6.75
N VAL A 29 -2.69 -1.27 7.25
CA VAL A 29 -3.50 -1.32 8.48
C VAL A 29 -4.60 -2.37 8.36
N LEU A 30 -5.40 -2.27 7.29
CA LEU A 30 -6.51 -3.21 7.07
C LEU A 30 -6.02 -4.64 6.91
N PHE A 31 -4.93 -4.85 6.17
CA PHE A 31 -4.33 -6.18 5.99
C PHE A 31 -3.89 -6.78 7.33
N LYS A 32 -3.20 -5.99 8.17
CA LYS A 32 -2.75 -6.43 9.50
C LYS A 32 -3.92 -6.79 10.42
N GLU A 33 -4.99 -6.01 10.40
CA GLU A 33 -6.18 -6.25 11.21
C GLU A 33 -6.95 -7.49 10.75
N ARG A 34 -7.02 -7.74 9.44
CA ARG A 34 -7.70 -8.90 8.85
C ARG A 34 -6.96 -10.21 9.14
N PHE A 35 -5.63 -10.17 9.26
CA PHE A 35 -4.78 -11.36 9.42
C PHE A 35 -3.92 -11.29 10.70
N PRO A 36 -4.55 -11.30 11.89
CA PRO A 36 -3.85 -11.10 13.16
C PRO A 36 -2.85 -12.23 13.50
N ASP A 37 -3.02 -13.42 12.93
CA ASP A 37 -2.18 -14.60 13.19
C ASP A 37 -0.91 -14.65 12.34
N ALA A 38 -0.76 -13.76 11.36
CA ALA A 38 0.47 -13.68 10.56
C ALA A 38 1.67 -13.31 11.43
N VAL A 39 2.85 -13.90 11.18
CA VAL A 39 4.05 -13.64 11.99
C VAL A 39 5.04 -12.69 11.32
N SER A 40 4.95 -12.58 10.00
CA SER A 40 5.71 -11.62 9.20
C SER A 40 4.94 -11.26 7.93
N TYR A 41 5.39 -10.18 7.28
CA TYR A 41 4.76 -9.61 6.11
C TYR A 41 5.77 -9.30 5.01
N ASP A 42 5.28 -9.19 3.79
CA ASP A 42 6.01 -8.63 2.67
C ASP A 42 5.12 -7.68 1.88
N ALA A 43 5.74 -6.64 1.32
CA ALA A 43 5.09 -5.67 0.47
C ALA A 43 5.92 -5.48 -0.82
N GLU A 44 5.33 -5.77 -1.97
CA GLU A 44 5.93 -5.50 -3.28
C GLU A 44 5.24 -4.27 -3.88
N LEU A 45 6.00 -3.21 -4.15
CA LEU A 45 5.53 -1.97 -4.75
C LEU A 45 5.78 -1.98 -6.25
N TYR A 46 4.78 -1.60 -7.03
CA TYR A 46 4.78 -1.67 -8.50
C TYR A 46 4.54 -0.32 -9.18
N GLY A 47 4.91 -0.25 -10.46
CA GLY A 47 4.75 0.92 -11.33
C GLY A 47 5.25 2.22 -10.69
N SER A 48 4.42 3.27 -10.61
CA SER A 48 4.90 4.56 -10.10
C SER A 48 5.29 4.50 -8.61
N LEU A 49 4.61 3.67 -7.80
CA LEU A 49 4.99 3.41 -6.41
C LEU A 49 6.38 2.76 -6.33
N SER A 50 6.73 1.90 -7.28
CA SER A 50 8.06 1.30 -7.35
C SER A 50 9.14 2.35 -7.66
N LEU A 51 8.85 3.29 -8.55
CA LEU A 51 9.82 4.26 -9.06
C LEU A 51 10.10 5.37 -8.04
N THR A 52 9.05 5.88 -7.39
CA THR A 52 9.16 7.07 -6.53
C THR A 52 8.88 6.79 -5.05
N GLY A 53 8.50 5.58 -4.68
CA GLY A 53 8.07 5.23 -3.31
C GLY A 53 9.11 5.51 -2.23
N ARG A 54 10.41 5.27 -2.49
CA ARG A 54 11.49 5.62 -1.55
C ARG A 54 11.54 7.12 -1.25
N GLY A 55 11.39 7.96 -2.28
CA GLY A 55 11.36 9.42 -2.11
C GLY A 55 10.13 9.94 -1.37
N HIS A 56 9.08 9.13 -1.27
CA HIS A 56 7.82 9.46 -0.57
C HIS A 56 7.66 8.73 0.78
N PHE A 57 8.70 8.03 1.25
CA PHE A 57 8.70 7.23 2.48
C PHE A 57 7.66 6.10 2.52
N THR A 58 7.22 5.61 1.36
CA THR A 58 6.21 4.56 1.25
C THR A 58 6.64 3.29 1.99
N ASP A 59 7.90 2.88 1.80
CA ASP A 59 8.50 1.74 2.47
C ASP A 59 8.52 1.89 3.99
N LYS A 60 8.98 3.04 4.49
CA LYS A 60 9.05 3.32 5.92
C LYS A 60 7.68 3.22 6.57
N ILE A 61 6.66 3.80 5.95
CA ILE A 61 5.29 3.79 6.47
C ILE A 61 4.73 2.37 6.52
N ILE A 62 4.96 1.58 5.48
CA ILE A 62 4.55 0.17 5.46
C ILE A 62 5.24 -0.61 6.59
N ILE A 63 6.57 -0.49 6.71
CA ILE A 63 7.36 -1.16 7.74
C ILE A 63 6.88 -0.76 9.13
N ASP A 64 6.70 0.53 9.38
CA ASP A 64 6.25 1.06 10.66
C ASP A 64 4.85 0.56 11.02
N THR A 65 3.96 0.41 10.04
CA THR A 65 2.59 -0.10 10.24
C THR A 65 2.58 -1.55 10.74
N PHE A 66 3.46 -2.40 10.21
CA PHE A 66 3.48 -3.82 10.57
C PHE A 66 4.20 -4.11 11.89
N LYS A 67 4.94 -3.16 12.46
CA LYS A 67 5.58 -3.32 13.78
C LYS A 67 4.57 -3.79 14.86
N PRO A 68 5.00 -4.64 15.81
CA PRO A 68 6.37 -5.15 16.00
C PRO A 68 6.76 -6.31 15.06
N LYS A 69 5.83 -6.80 14.24
CA LYS A 69 6.09 -7.89 13.29
C LYS A 69 6.95 -7.38 12.13
N GLN A 70 7.82 -8.23 11.61
CA GLN A 70 8.71 -7.86 10.51
C GLN A 70 7.91 -7.71 9.21
N CYS A 71 8.25 -6.67 8.44
CA CYS A 71 7.77 -6.51 7.07
C CYS A 71 8.96 -6.24 6.15
N LYS A 72 9.09 -7.04 5.10
CA LYS A 72 9.99 -6.74 4.00
C LYS A 72 9.28 -5.84 3.00
N VAL A 73 10.01 -4.92 2.37
CA VAL A 73 9.50 -4.11 1.26
C VAL A 73 10.41 -4.27 0.06
N SER A 74 9.85 -4.53 -1.10
CA SER A 74 10.57 -4.60 -2.36
C SER A 74 9.92 -3.74 -3.44
N PHE A 75 10.73 -3.28 -4.39
CA PHE A 75 10.33 -2.38 -5.48
C PHE A 75 10.48 -3.15 -6.78
N LYS A 76 9.41 -3.28 -7.55
CA LYS A 76 9.30 -4.12 -8.75
C LYS A 76 8.75 -3.29 -9.91
N LEU A 77 9.43 -3.33 -11.05
CA LEU A 77 9.04 -2.52 -12.22
C LEU A 77 7.87 -3.13 -13.01
N HIS A 78 7.78 -4.46 -13.05
CA HIS A 78 6.80 -5.17 -13.86
C HIS A 78 5.83 -5.94 -12.96
N TRP A 79 4.57 -5.96 -13.37
CA TRP A 79 3.54 -6.83 -12.80
C TRP A 79 2.52 -7.20 -13.87
N GLU A 80 1.56 -8.02 -13.50
CA GLU A 80 0.57 -8.63 -14.39
C GLU A 80 -0.69 -7.79 -14.62
N TYR A 81 -0.89 -6.66 -13.92
CA TYR A 81 -2.11 -5.86 -14.07
C TYR A 81 -1.90 -4.61 -14.94
N ASP A 82 -2.97 -4.09 -15.54
CA ASP A 82 -2.91 -2.87 -16.35
C ASP A 82 -2.99 -1.57 -15.52
N PHE A 83 -2.57 -1.60 -14.25
CA PHE A 83 -2.69 -0.46 -13.33
C PHE A 83 -1.31 0.00 -12.81
N ASP A 84 -1.06 1.30 -12.74
CA ASP A 84 0.32 1.77 -12.47
C ASP A 84 0.68 1.84 -10.99
N ASN A 85 -0.30 1.92 -10.08
CA ASN A 85 -0.06 2.15 -8.65
C ASN A 85 -0.44 0.94 -7.81
N GLY A 86 0.41 -0.07 -7.94
CA GLY A 86 0.21 -1.38 -7.36
C GLY A 86 0.96 -1.65 -6.07
N ILE A 87 0.32 -2.38 -5.17
CA ILE A 87 0.95 -2.95 -3.98
C ILE A 87 0.48 -4.39 -3.81
N ARG A 88 1.41 -5.33 -3.65
CA ARG A 88 1.09 -6.68 -3.22
C ARG A 88 1.50 -6.86 -1.78
N TYR A 89 0.55 -7.16 -0.91
CA TYR A 89 0.82 -7.57 0.48
C TYR A 89 0.73 -9.07 0.61
N ARG A 90 1.69 -9.66 1.32
CA ARG A 90 1.66 -11.08 1.71
C ARG A 90 1.82 -11.20 3.21
N ALA A 91 1.08 -12.12 3.81
CA ALA A 91 1.23 -12.49 5.21
C ALA A 91 1.75 -13.93 5.29
N TYR A 92 2.63 -14.18 6.27
CA TYR A 92 3.29 -15.48 6.41
C TYR A 92 3.01 -16.10 7.77
N ASN A 93 2.98 -17.43 7.82
CA ASN A 93 2.95 -18.20 9.07
C ASN A 93 4.37 -18.49 9.60
N LEU A 94 4.46 -19.19 10.74
CA LEU A 94 5.73 -19.60 11.38
C LEU A 94 6.63 -20.47 10.50
N LYS A 95 6.07 -21.15 9.49
CA LYS A 95 6.81 -21.97 8.52
C LYS A 95 7.31 -21.17 7.32
N SER A 96 7.13 -19.84 7.32
CA SER A 96 7.41 -18.95 6.19
C SER A 96 6.57 -19.26 4.94
N GLU A 97 5.41 -19.87 5.11
CA GLU A 97 4.45 -20.10 4.03
C GLU A 97 3.49 -18.91 3.94
N VAL A 98 3.15 -18.50 2.72
CA VAL A 98 2.14 -17.45 2.49
C VAL A 98 0.78 -18.01 2.90
N ILE A 99 0.11 -17.33 3.83
CA ILE A 99 -1.26 -17.68 4.24
C ILE A 99 -2.30 -16.86 3.48
N VAL A 100 -1.94 -15.66 3.03
CA VAL A 100 -2.82 -14.77 2.26
C VAL A 100 -2.01 -13.75 1.47
N GLU A 101 -2.55 -13.35 0.33
CA GLU A 101 -2.03 -12.32 -0.54
C GLU A 101 -3.15 -11.33 -0.91
N TRP A 102 -2.86 -10.03 -0.88
CA TRP A 102 -3.71 -8.96 -1.41
C TRP A 102 -2.98 -8.18 -2.48
N ASN A 103 -3.58 -8.05 -3.67
CA ASN A 103 -3.21 -7.10 -4.69
C ASN A 103 -4.06 -5.84 -4.52
N VAL A 104 -3.42 -4.70 -4.30
CA VAL A 104 -4.04 -3.44 -3.93
C VAL A 104 -3.70 -2.35 -4.95
N PHE A 105 -4.74 -1.65 -5.41
CA PHE A 105 -4.63 -0.54 -6.35
C PHE A 105 -4.90 0.78 -5.65
N SER A 106 -3.96 1.72 -5.76
CA SER A 106 -4.14 3.10 -5.27
C SER A 106 -4.87 3.92 -6.33
N LEU A 107 -6.16 4.21 -6.09
CA LEU A 107 -7.05 4.89 -7.03
C LEU A 107 -6.93 6.43 -7.00
N GLY A 108 -6.00 6.97 -6.21
CA GLY A 108 -5.86 8.42 -5.99
C GLY A 108 -6.64 8.92 -4.78
N GLY A 109 -6.23 10.06 -4.22
CA GLY A 109 -6.84 10.63 -3.01
C GLY A 109 -6.76 9.76 -1.75
N GLY A 110 -5.96 8.69 -1.76
CA GLY A 110 -5.88 7.69 -0.67
C GLY A 110 -6.95 6.60 -0.75
N SER A 111 -7.78 6.59 -1.79
CA SER A 111 -8.72 5.50 -2.05
C SER A 111 -7.97 4.25 -2.51
N ILE A 112 -8.44 3.08 -2.08
CA ILE A 112 -7.85 1.79 -2.42
C ILE A 112 -8.91 0.82 -2.94
N LYS A 113 -8.49 -0.07 -3.84
CA LYS A 113 -9.22 -1.26 -4.26
C LYS A 113 -8.38 -2.49 -3.94
N VAL A 114 -8.98 -3.50 -3.33
CA VAL A 114 -8.34 -4.80 -3.08
C VAL A 114 -8.92 -5.78 -4.09
N VAL A 115 -8.08 -6.52 -4.81
CA VAL A 115 -8.54 -7.41 -5.89
C VAL A 115 -9.24 -8.64 -5.33
N GLU A 116 -8.71 -9.22 -4.26
CA GLU A 116 -9.18 -10.48 -3.65
C GLU A 116 -10.38 -10.27 -2.72
N GLU A 117 -10.78 -9.03 -2.46
CA GLU A 117 -11.88 -8.70 -1.56
C GLU A 117 -12.87 -7.77 -2.27
N ASN A 118 -14.17 -8.05 -2.11
CA ASN A 118 -15.23 -7.23 -2.71
C ASN A 118 -15.49 -5.95 -1.89
N PHE A 119 -14.46 -5.15 -1.62
CA PHE A 119 -14.64 -3.81 -1.05
C PHE A 119 -13.64 -2.79 -1.62
N ASP A 120 -14.16 -1.60 -1.89
CA ASP A 120 -13.39 -0.42 -2.28
C ASP A 120 -13.51 0.63 -1.18
N PHE A 121 -12.37 1.12 -0.66
CA PHE A 121 -12.40 2.20 0.31
C PHE A 121 -12.32 3.54 -0.42
N GLN A 122 -13.48 4.03 -0.88
CA GLN A 122 -13.63 5.41 -1.32
C GLN A 122 -13.69 6.34 -0.10
N ARG A 123 -12.98 7.47 -0.14
CA ARG A 123 -12.97 8.50 0.93
C ARG A 123 -14.36 8.73 1.53
N LYS A 124 -14.65 8.10 2.67
CA LYS A 124 -15.45 8.70 3.73
C LYS A 124 -14.53 8.85 4.93
N ILE A 125 -13.98 10.06 5.07
CA ILE A 125 -13.71 10.66 6.38
C ILE A 125 -14.96 11.46 6.69
#